data_AF-S4NNN9-F1
#
_entry.id   AF-S4NNN9-F1
#
_cell.length_a   1.000
_cell.length_b   1.000
_cell.length_c   1.000
_cell.angle_alpha   90.00
_cell.angle_beta   90.00
_cell.angle_gamma   90.00
#
_symmetry.space_group_name_H-M   'P 1'
#
loop_
_entity.id
_entity.type
_entity.pdbx_description
1 polymer ?
#
loop_
_entity_poly.entity_id
_entity_poly.type
_entity_poly.pdbx_seq_one_letter_code
_entity_poly.pdbx_strand_id
1 'polypeptide(L)'
;MADGYEYPLIDGLGVDEIIDVVNFFQTIEQAYEQSAGVKRADFIDAYRKFQQVVPAKMEQKQLEREFEHRSGYDSYQVIKLSKDAQAGNLSVHEA
;
A
#
# COMPACT_ATOMS: atom_id res chain seq x y z
N MET A 1 3.60 -5.70 37.02
CA MET A 1 2.93 -4.53 36.44
C MET A 1 2.84 -4.84 34.97
N ALA A 2 1.64 -5.11 34.47
CA ALA A 2 1.44 -5.35 33.05
C ALA A 2 1.26 -3.97 32.42
N ASP A 3 2.38 -3.40 31.95
CA ASP A 3 2.35 -2.17 31.17
C ASP A 3 1.53 -2.42 29.90
N GLY A 4 0.73 -1.41 29.57
CA GLY A 4 -0.46 -1.50 28.73
C GLY A 4 -0.26 -2.23 27.41
N TYR A 5 -1.25 -3.04 27.07
CA TYR A 5 -1.44 -3.53 25.72
C TYR A 5 -1.74 -2.34 24.81
N GLU A 6 -0.76 -1.91 24.02
CA GLU A 6 -0.98 -1.05 22.86
C GLU A 6 -1.38 -1.92 21.66
N TYR A 7 -2.43 -1.48 20.96
CA TYR A 7 -2.94 -2.15 19.77
C TYR A 7 -1.92 -1.99 18.61
N PRO A 8 -1.90 -2.92 17.64
CA PRO A 8 -0.90 -3.03 16.58
C PRO A 8 -1.08 -1.96 15.50
N LEU A 9 -0.86 -0.71 15.87
CA LEU A 9 -0.35 0.30 14.94
C LEU A 9 1.14 0.34 15.23
N ILE A 10 1.95 0.24 14.18
CA ILE A 10 3.41 0.10 14.24
C ILE A 10 3.96 1.10 15.27
N ASP A 11 4.55 0.58 16.35
CA ASP A 11 5.15 1.40 17.43
C ASP A 11 6.08 2.45 16.82
N GLY A 12 5.86 3.72 17.16
CA GLY A 12 6.75 4.84 16.81
C GLY A 12 6.37 5.66 15.58
N LEU A 13 5.28 5.34 14.86
CA LEU A 13 4.81 6.16 13.74
C LEU A 13 3.95 7.36 14.20
N GLY A 14 4.21 8.53 13.62
CA GLY A 14 3.37 9.70 13.72
C GLY A 14 2.08 9.59 12.89
N VAL A 15 1.13 10.49 13.14
CA VAL A 15 -0.16 10.51 12.42
C VAL A 15 0.02 10.64 10.91
N ASP A 16 0.95 11.50 10.46
CA ASP A 16 1.23 11.70 9.04
C ASP A 16 1.78 10.45 8.36
N GLU A 17 2.61 9.68 9.08
CA GLU A 17 3.19 8.44 8.59
C GLU A 17 2.13 7.33 8.45
N ILE A 18 1.20 7.27 9.40
CA ILE A 18 0.03 6.37 9.30
C ILE A 18 -0.82 6.75 8.08
N ILE A 19 -1.05 8.04 7.85
CA ILE A 19 -1.78 8.52 6.66
C ILE A 19 -1.07 8.09 5.38
N ASP A 20 0.26 8.20 5.31
CA ASP A 20 1.03 7.77 4.13
C ASP A 20 0.94 6.26 3.87
N VAL A 21 0.96 5.43 4.93
CA VAL A 21 0.75 3.97 4.81
C VAL A 21 -0.66 3.66 4.30
N VAL A 22 -1.68 4.30 4.86
CA VAL A 22 -3.08 4.12 4.44
C VAL A 22 -3.28 4.56 3.00
N ASN A 23 -2.72 5.71 2.61
CA ASN A 23 -2.81 6.23 1.24
C ASN A 23 -2.24 5.24 0.22
N PHE A 24 -1.12 4.58 0.54
CA PHE A 24 -0.56 3.54 -0.33
C PHE A 24 -1.55 2.40 -0.57
N PHE A 25 -2.14 1.84 0.49
CA PHE A 25 -3.12 0.76 0.36
C PHE A 25 -4.41 1.20 -0.34
N GLN A 26 -4.87 2.43 -0.12
CA GLN A 26 -6.00 2.99 -0.87
C GLN A 26 -5.71 3.08 -2.38
N THR A 27 -4.48 3.40 -2.79
CA THR A 27 -4.14 3.38 -4.22
C THR A 27 -4.19 1.97 -4.82
N ILE A 28 -3.96 0.94 -4.02
CA ILE A 28 -4.12 -0.47 -4.44
C ILE A 28 -5.60 -0.80 -4.58
N GLU A 29 -6.44 -0.47 -3.59
CA GLU A 29 -7.91 -0.64 -3.67
C GLU A 29 -8.46 0.03 -4.93
N GLN A 30 -8.05 1.28 -5.21
CA GLN A 30 -8.47 2.00 -6.42
C GLN A 30 -8.08 1.29 -7.71
N ALA A 31 -6.91 0.64 -7.75
CA ALA A 31 -6.48 -0.10 -8.92
C ALA A 31 -7.36 -1.33 -9.20
N TYR A 32 -7.98 -1.93 -8.17
CA TYR A 32 -8.90 -3.06 -8.30
C TYR A 32 -10.36 -2.63 -8.48
N GLU A 33 -10.83 -1.64 -7.72
CA GLU A 33 -12.25 -1.30 -7.62
C GLU A 33 -12.70 -0.24 -8.62
N GLN A 34 -11.83 0.72 -8.97
CA GLN A 34 -12.22 1.82 -9.83
C GLN A 34 -12.08 1.44 -11.30
N SER A 35 -13.14 1.66 -12.09
CA SER A 35 -13.12 1.37 -13.54
C SER A 35 -12.04 2.16 -14.29
N ALA A 36 -11.65 3.34 -13.78
CA ALA A 36 -10.57 4.14 -14.34
C ALA A 36 -9.17 3.75 -13.80
N GLY A 37 -9.10 2.92 -12.76
CA GLY A 37 -7.88 2.64 -12.00
C GLY A 37 -7.29 3.85 -11.29
N VAL A 38 -6.04 3.72 -10.85
CA VAL A 38 -5.26 4.81 -10.24
C VAL A 38 -4.24 5.35 -11.24
N LYS A 39 -3.99 6.66 -11.26
CA LYS A 39 -2.90 7.20 -12.09
C LYS A 39 -1.58 6.62 -11.63
N ARG A 40 -0.74 6.18 -12.57
CA ARG A 40 0.58 5.61 -12.26
C ARG A 40 1.45 6.55 -11.42
N ALA A 41 1.41 7.84 -11.71
CA ALA A 41 2.17 8.85 -10.96
C ALA A 41 1.75 8.88 -9.49
N ASP A 42 0.44 8.96 -9.23
CA ASP A 42 -0.13 9.03 -7.88
C ASP A 42 0.21 7.77 -7.07
N PHE A 43 0.12 6.58 -7.69
CA PHE A 43 0.54 5.31 -7.07
C PHE A 43 2.04 5.30 -6.72
N ILE A 44 2.91 5.74 -7.64
CA ILE A 44 4.35 5.76 -7.41
C ILE A 44 4.71 6.71 -6.27
N ASP A 45 4.07 7.87 -6.19
CA ASP A 45 4.31 8.82 -5.12
C ASP A 45 3.84 8.28 -3.76
N ALA A 46 2.66 7.66 -3.70
CA ALA A 46 2.19 6.97 -2.49
C ALA A 46 3.13 5.82 -2.07
N TYR A 47 3.56 4.99 -3.02
CA TYR A 47 4.48 3.88 -2.75
C TYR A 47 5.84 4.35 -2.25
N ARG A 48 6.38 5.46 -2.78
CA ARG A 48 7.63 6.05 -2.28
C ARG A 48 7.53 6.54 -0.85
N LYS A 49 6.42 7.19 -0.48
CA LYS A 49 6.19 7.62 0.90
C LYS A 49 6.06 6.44 1.85
N PHE A 50 5.29 5.41 1.45
CA PHE A 50 5.22 4.15 2.18
C PHE A 50 6.61 3.54 2.41
N GLN A 51 7.48 3.53 1.39
CA GLN A 51 8.85 3.03 1.53
C GLN A 51 9.76 3.90 2.42
N GLN A 52 9.47 5.20 2.54
CA GLN A 52 10.19 6.10 3.45
C GLN A 52 9.78 5.85 4.90
N VAL A 53 8.47 5.65 5.14
CA VAL A 53 7.91 5.32 6.45
C VAL A 53 8.34 3.92 6.90
N VAL A 54 8.27 2.94 5.99
CA VAL A 54 8.60 1.53 6.25
C VAL A 54 9.81 1.13 5.41
N PRO A 55 11.05 1.47 5.79
CA PRO A 55 12.25 1.21 4.97
C PRO A 55 12.63 -0.28 4.93
N ALA A 56 12.25 -1.06 5.95
CA ALA A 56 12.59 -2.47 6.05
C ALA A 56 11.75 -3.31 5.09
N LYS A 57 12.38 -3.97 4.10
CA LYS A 57 11.65 -4.73 3.09
C LYS A 57 10.83 -5.91 3.65
N MET A 58 11.28 -6.50 4.75
CA MET A 58 10.56 -7.58 5.44
C MET A 58 9.29 -7.07 6.12
N GLU A 59 9.29 -5.84 6.63
CA GLU A 59 8.13 -5.20 7.24
C GLU A 59 7.12 -4.79 6.18
N GLN A 60 7.59 -4.17 5.06
CA GLN A 60 6.74 -3.90 3.90
C GLN A 60 5.97 -5.14 3.45
N LYS A 61 6.67 -6.28 3.31
CA LYS A 61 6.05 -7.55 2.92
C LYS A 61 5.06 -8.11 3.94
N GLN A 62 5.25 -7.85 5.23
CA GLN A 62 4.30 -8.26 6.26
C GLN A 62 3.01 -7.47 6.14
N LEU A 63 3.11 -6.14 5.98
CA LEU A 63 1.96 -5.26 5.77
C LEU A 63 1.23 -5.57 4.47
N GLU A 64 1.96 -5.74 3.36
CA GLU A 64 1.40 -6.15 2.06
C GLU A 64 0.59 -7.46 2.18
N ARG A 65 1.11 -8.47 2.89
CA ARG A 65 0.43 -9.75 3.11
C ARG A 65 -0.77 -9.66 4.03
N GLU A 66 -0.68 -8.88 5.10
CA GLU A 66 -1.80 -8.66 6.01
C GLU A 66 -2.94 -7.93 5.29
N PHE A 67 -2.59 -6.92 4.49
CA PHE A 67 -3.54 -6.21 3.65
C PHE A 67 -4.19 -7.15 2.64
N GLU A 68 -3.42 -7.96 1.91
CA GLU A 68 -3.94 -8.96 0.97
C GLU A 68 -4.89 -9.96 1.66
N HIS A 69 -4.52 -10.48 2.84
CA HIS A 69 -5.36 -11.41 3.60
C HIS A 69 -6.70 -10.79 4.04
N ARG A 70 -6.72 -9.47 4.31
CA ARG A 70 -7.92 -8.77 4.79
C ARG A 70 -8.80 -8.22 3.66
N SER A 71 -8.20 -7.76 2.57
CA SER A 71 -8.89 -7.11 1.44
C SER A 71 -9.14 -8.05 0.26
N GLY A 72 -8.29 -9.06 0.09
CA GLY A 72 -8.23 -9.88 -1.13
C GLY A 72 -7.40 -9.27 -2.27
N TYR A 73 -6.80 -8.10 -2.08
CA TYR A 73 -6.06 -7.40 -3.14
C TYR A 73 -4.54 -7.64 -3.07
N ASP A 74 -3.96 -8.13 -4.17
CA ASP A 74 -2.52 -8.36 -4.29
C ASP A 74 -1.79 -7.04 -4.60
N SER A 75 -1.16 -6.48 -3.56
CA SER A 75 -0.31 -5.29 -3.66
C SER A 75 0.82 -5.46 -4.69
N TYR A 76 1.40 -6.67 -4.79
CA TYR A 76 2.49 -6.95 -5.71
C TYR A 76 2.07 -6.86 -7.17
N GLN A 77 0.82 -7.23 -7.50
CA GLN A 77 0.30 -7.09 -8.86
C GLN A 77 0.29 -5.63 -9.32
N VAL A 78 -0.18 -4.70 -8.47
CA VAL A 78 -0.20 -3.26 -8.77
C VAL A 78 1.22 -2.69 -8.84
N ILE A 79 2.11 -3.08 -7.91
CA ILE A 79 3.53 -2.71 -7.96
C ILE A 79 4.17 -3.18 -9.27
N LYS A 80 3.88 -4.40 -9.73
CA LYS A 80 4.39 -4.93 -10.99
C LYS A 80 3.89 -4.12 -12.19
N LEU A 81 2.61 -3.76 -12.22
CA LEU A 81 2.03 -2.91 -13.28
C LEU A 81 2.70 -1.53 -13.32
N SER A 82 2.95 -0.93 -12.15
CA SER A 82 3.60 0.39 -12.06
C SER A 82 5.01 0.46 -12.68
N LYS A 83 5.68 -0.68 -12.85
CA LYS A 83 7.01 -0.74 -13.47
C LYS A 83 6.98 -0.53 -14.97
N ASP A 84 5.83 -0.70 -15.62
CA ASP A 84 5.67 -0.33 -17.02
C ASP A 84 5.59 1.20 -17.17
N ALA A 85 6.54 1.78 -17.90
CA ALA A 85 6.60 3.22 -18.12
C ALA A 85 5.53 3.75 -19.09
N GLN A 86 4.88 2.87 -19.86
CA GLN A 86 3.83 3.24 -20.81
C GLN A 86 2.42 3.24 -20.19
N ALA A 87 2.28 2.75 -18.95
CA ALA A 87 0.99 2.72 -18.27
C ALA A 87 0.61 4.13 -17.77
N GLY A 88 -0.50 4.68 -18.28
CA GLY A 88 -1.09 5.93 -17.78
C GLY A 88 -1.80 5.72 -16.44
N ASN A 89 -2.77 4.79 -16.43
CA ASN A 89 -3.47 4.35 -15.24
C ASN A 89 -3.18 2.87 -14.97
N LEU A 90 -3.17 2.49 -13.69
CA LEU A 90 -3.00 1.13 -13.21
C LEU A 90 -4.37 0.59 -12.83
N SER A 91 -4.82 -0.41 -13.58
CA SER A 91 -6.06 -1.14 -13.34
C SER A 91 -5.76 -2.62 -13.34
N VAL A 92 -6.23 -3.33 -12.32
CA VAL A 92 -6.21 -4.78 -12.28
C VAL A 92 -7.56 -5.26 -12.79
N HIS A 93 -7.57 -5.83 -13.99
CA HIS A 93 -8.74 -6.52 -14.51
C HIS A 93 -8.64 -7.99 -14.08
N GLU A 94 -9.51 -8.42 -13.17
CA GLU A 94 -9.78 -9.86 -13.05
C GLU A 94 -10.33 -10.34 -14.40
N ALA A 95 -9.75 -11.42 -14.92
CA ALA A 95 -10.12 -12.04 -16.19
C ALA A 95 -11.37 -12.92 -16.04
#